data_AF-A0A1I8QEP4-F1
#
_entry.id   AF-A0A1I8QEP4-F1
#
_cell.length_a   1.000
_cell.length_b   1.000
_cell.length_c   1.000
_cell.angle_alpha   90.00
_cell.angle_beta   90.00
_cell.angle_gamma   90.00
#
_symmetry.space_group_name_H-M   'P 1'
#
loop_
_entity.id
_entity.type
_entity.pdbx_description
1 polymer ?
#
loop_
_entity_poly.entity_id
_entity_poly.type
_entity_poly.pdbx_seq_one_letter_code
_entity_poly.pdbx_strand_id
1 'polypeptide(L)'
;FSYIAAQPPSMFYATYSNSLSHIIAFTSGLLDGLEANENTKSACLQFGLIEMMRFIDVFYPGCKLSTFFESCGIADVMSVSSRSRNRRLGELVVKTGHTVEYLESKLMGGEKVLEPITIKAVNTMLQQKGLQKK
;
A
#
# COMPACT_ATOMS: atom_id res chain seq x y z
N PHE A 1 14.83 0.22 -13.05
CA PHE A 1 13.89 0.42 -14.17
C PHE A 1 13.96 -0.69 -15.21
N SER A 2 15.14 -1.16 -15.64
CA SER A 2 15.27 -2.23 -16.65
C SER A 2 14.87 -3.64 -16.19
N TYR A 3 15.07 -3.99 -14.91
CA TYR A 3 14.70 -5.33 -14.39
C TYR A 3 13.19 -5.47 -14.12
N ILE A 4 12.53 -4.36 -13.81
CA ILE A 4 11.08 -4.23 -13.60
C ILE A 4 10.41 -3.80 -14.91
N ALA A 5 10.95 -4.14 -16.08
CA ALA A 5 10.24 -3.98 -17.36
C ALA A 5 10.11 -5.34 -18.09
N ALA A 6 10.83 -6.36 -17.61
CA ALA A 6 11.03 -7.64 -18.29
C ALA A 6 10.35 -8.84 -17.62
N GLN A 7 9.58 -8.62 -16.55
CA GLN A 7 8.88 -9.68 -15.81
C GLN A 7 7.50 -10.01 -16.42
N PRO A 8 6.95 -11.23 -16.24
CA PRO A 8 5.62 -11.55 -16.73
C PRO A 8 4.55 -10.67 -16.05
N PRO A 9 3.43 -10.33 -16.74
CA PRO A 9 2.39 -9.42 -16.23
C PRO A 9 1.84 -9.80 -14.84
N SER A 10 1.83 -11.09 -14.52
CA SER A 10 1.41 -11.62 -13.22
C SER A 10 2.38 -11.29 -12.07
N MET A 11 3.68 -11.30 -12.32
CA MET A 11 4.68 -10.97 -11.30
C MET A 11 4.71 -9.46 -11.02
N PHE A 12 4.49 -8.65 -12.05
CA PHE A 12 4.28 -7.21 -11.91
C PHE A 12 3.07 -6.87 -11.07
N TYR A 13 1.93 -7.49 -11.38
CA TYR A 13 0.70 -7.33 -10.62
C TYR A 13 0.93 -7.64 -9.13
N ALA A 14 1.62 -8.74 -8.82
CA ALA A 14 1.92 -9.11 -7.44
C ALA A 14 2.79 -8.06 -6.73
N THR A 15 3.81 -7.50 -7.39
CA THR A 15 4.68 -6.47 -6.80
C THR A 15 3.91 -5.17 -6.51
N TYR A 16 3.07 -4.70 -7.45
CA TYR A 16 2.29 -3.48 -7.24
C TYR A 16 1.15 -3.69 -6.24
N SER A 17 0.48 -4.85 -6.28
CA SER A 17 -0.55 -5.22 -5.30
C SER A 17 0.02 -5.21 -3.89
N ASN A 18 1.18 -5.84 -3.68
CA ASN A 18 1.88 -5.84 -2.40
C ASN A 18 2.29 -4.42 -1.94
N SER A 19 2.67 -3.56 -2.87
CA SER A 19 3.09 -2.21 -2.53
C SER A 19 1.92 -1.31 -2.15
N LEU A 20 0.79 -1.47 -2.82
CA LEU A 20 -0.45 -0.78 -2.48
C LEU A 20 -1.05 -1.34 -1.18
N SER A 21 -0.96 -2.65 -0.94
CA SER A 21 -1.39 -3.27 0.32
C SER A 21 -0.59 -2.74 1.52
N HIS A 22 0.73 -2.49 1.33
CA HIS A 22 1.57 -1.85 2.34
C HIS A 22 1.13 -0.41 2.65
N ILE A 23 0.76 0.39 1.63
CA ILE A 23 0.24 1.75 1.81
C ILE A 23 -1.07 1.71 2.60
N ILE A 24 -2.01 0.83 2.20
CA ILE A 24 -3.30 0.66 2.88
C ILE A 24 -3.09 0.25 4.35
N ALA A 25 -2.13 -0.63 4.62
CA ALA A 25 -1.82 -1.03 5.98
C ALA A 25 -1.22 0.10 6.83
N PHE A 26 -0.37 0.96 6.25
CA PHE A 26 0.11 2.17 6.92
C PHE A 26 -1.05 3.11 7.26
N THR A 27 -1.97 3.34 6.32
CA THR A 27 -3.17 4.16 6.56
C THR A 27 -4.08 3.56 7.64
N SER A 28 -4.26 2.24 7.64
CA SER A 28 -4.95 1.54 8.73
C SER A 28 -4.27 1.76 10.08
N GLY A 29 -2.94 1.79 10.10
CA GLY A 29 -2.15 2.15 11.28
C GLY A 29 -2.39 3.57 11.78
N LEU A 30 -2.48 4.54 10.86
CA LEU A 30 -2.83 5.91 11.22
C LEU A 30 -4.21 5.97 11.88
N LEU A 31 -5.19 5.25 11.33
CA LEU A 31 -6.55 5.17 11.88
C LEU A 31 -6.57 4.48 13.26
N ASP A 32 -5.76 3.44 13.46
CA ASP A 32 -5.56 2.81 14.77
C ASP A 32 -4.98 3.80 15.79
N GLY A 33 -4.01 4.62 15.37
CA GLY A 33 -3.41 5.66 16.20
C GLY A 33 -4.38 6.79 16.57
N LEU A 34 -5.37 7.06 15.70
CA LEU A 34 -6.46 8.03 15.92
C LEU A 34 -7.66 7.45 16.69
N GLU A 35 -7.57 6.19 17.13
CA GLU A 35 -8.67 5.49 17.81
C GLU A 35 -9.97 5.46 16.99
N ALA A 36 -9.84 5.38 15.66
CA ALA A 36 -11.00 5.29 14.77
C ALA A 36 -11.77 3.97 14.99
N ASN A 37 -13.09 4.03 14.84
CA ASN A 37 -13.94 2.84 14.95
C ASN A 37 -13.74 1.86 13.78
N GLU A 38 -14.20 0.62 13.97
CA GLU A 38 -14.05 -0.46 12.99
C GLU A 38 -14.78 -0.19 11.66
N ASN A 39 -15.83 0.65 11.67
CA ASN A 39 -16.51 1.05 10.44
C ASN A 39 -15.62 1.95 9.57
N THR A 40 -14.91 2.90 10.18
CA THR A 40 -13.96 3.78 9.47
C THR A 40 -12.79 2.99 8.90
N LYS A 41 -12.27 2.01 9.65
CA LYS A 41 -11.20 1.12 9.15
C LYS A 41 -11.69 0.28 7.98
N SER A 42 -12.89 -0.30 8.10
CA SER A 42 -13.50 -1.10 7.04
C SER A 42 -13.74 -0.26 5.77
N ALA A 43 -14.22 0.97 5.91
CA ALA A 43 -14.37 1.90 4.80
C ALA A 43 -13.02 2.24 4.13
N CYS A 44 -11.96 2.46 4.92
CA CYS A 44 -10.63 2.71 4.40
C CYS A 44 -10.09 1.53 3.57
N LEU A 45 -10.27 0.30 4.05
CA LEU A 45 -9.89 -0.90 3.31
C LEU A 45 -10.66 -1.01 1.98
N GLN A 46 -11.96 -0.74 2.03
CA GLN A 46 -12.81 -0.75 0.83
C GLN A 46 -12.36 0.29 -0.20
N PHE A 47 -12.11 1.54 0.22
CA PHE A 47 -11.61 2.58 -0.69
C PHE A 47 -10.21 2.24 -1.22
N GLY A 48 -9.33 1.69 -0.38
CA GLY A 48 -8.01 1.22 -0.81
C GLY A 48 -8.10 0.17 -1.92
N LEU A 49 -8.98 -0.81 -1.79
CA LEU A 49 -9.21 -1.83 -2.82
C LEU A 49 -9.77 -1.23 -4.12
N ILE A 50 -10.71 -0.28 -4.03
CA ILE A 50 -11.27 0.41 -5.21
C ILE A 50 -10.16 1.19 -5.95
N GLU A 51 -9.30 1.90 -5.22
CA GLU A 51 -8.18 2.63 -5.83
C GLU A 51 -7.12 1.68 -6.43
N MET A 52 -6.86 0.53 -5.81
CA MET A 52 -6.01 -0.51 -6.41
C MET A 52 -6.58 -1.00 -7.74
N MET A 53 -7.89 -1.26 -7.79
CA MET A 53 -8.57 -1.67 -9.03
C MET A 53 -8.48 -0.59 -10.10
N ARG A 54 -8.72 0.67 -9.76
CA ARG A 54 -8.59 1.81 -10.68
C ARG A 54 -7.16 1.99 -11.18
N PHE A 55 -6.17 1.89 -10.30
CA PHE A 55 -4.75 1.99 -10.67
C PHE A 55 -4.41 0.93 -11.71
N ILE A 56 -4.79 -0.32 -11.45
CA ILE A 56 -4.49 -1.43 -12.37
C ILE A 56 -5.26 -1.29 -13.68
N ASP A 57 -6.51 -0.86 -13.68
CA ASP A 57 -7.28 -0.62 -14.91
C ASP A 57 -6.64 0.46 -15.80
N VAL A 58 -6.12 1.53 -15.19
CA VAL A 58 -5.46 2.63 -15.90
C VAL A 58 -4.08 2.26 -16.45
N PHE A 59 -3.28 1.52 -15.68
CA PHE A 59 -1.90 1.19 -16.06
C PHE A 59 -1.80 -0.13 -16.83
N TYR A 60 -2.78 -1.03 -16.69
CA TYR A 60 -2.80 -2.37 -17.26
C TYR A 60 -4.20 -2.75 -17.77
N PRO A 61 -4.70 -2.07 -18.82
CA PRO A 61 -6.00 -2.38 -19.41
C PRO A 61 -6.02 -3.84 -19.91
N GLY A 62 -7.05 -4.60 -19.52
CA GLY A 62 -7.20 -6.02 -19.85
C GLY A 62 -6.87 -6.99 -18.71
N CYS A 63 -6.51 -6.49 -17.52
CA CYS A 63 -6.45 -7.33 -16.32
C CYS A 63 -7.85 -7.82 -15.95
N LYS A 64 -8.01 -9.12 -15.68
CA LYS A 64 -9.32 -9.70 -15.33
C LYS A 64 -9.66 -9.33 -13.89
N LEU A 65 -10.92 -8.95 -13.65
CA LEU A 65 -11.42 -8.69 -12.29
C LEU A 65 -11.17 -9.88 -11.33
N SER A 66 -11.20 -11.11 -11.86
CA SER A 66 -10.91 -12.33 -11.12
C SER A 66 -9.53 -12.35 -10.46
N THR A 67 -8.54 -11.68 -11.05
CA THR A 67 -7.16 -11.60 -10.52
C THR A 67 -7.09 -10.81 -9.20
N PHE A 68 -8.04 -9.91 -8.95
CA PHE A 68 -8.17 -9.21 -7.66
C PHE A 68 -8.73 -10.08 -6.54
N PHE A 69 -9.52 -11.10 -6.91
CA PHE A 69 -10.06 -12.09 -5.98
C PHE A 69 -9.12 -13.29 -5.77
N GLU A 70 -8.00 -13.35 -6.51
CA GLU A 70 -6.94 -14.30 -6.23
C GLU A 70 -6.16 -13.90 -4.95
N SER A 71 -5.48 -14.87 -4.33
CA SER A 71 -4.82 -14.73 -3.01
C SER A 71 -3.88 -13.52 -2.91
N CYS A 72 -3.27 -13.10 -4.01
CA CYS A 72 -2.34 -11.97 -4.09
C CYS A 72 -3.01 -10.59 -4.11
N GLY A 73 -4.35 -10.53 -4.17
CA GLY A 73 -5.15 -9.30 -4.18
C GLY A 73 -5.83 -9.06 -2.83
N ILE A 74 -7.10 -9.45 -2.70
CA ILE A 74 -7.92 -9.12 -1.53
C ILE A 74 -7.44 -9.77 -0.22
N ALA A 75 -7.00 -11.03 -0.28
CA ALA A 75 -6.57 -11.77 0.91
C ALA A 75 -5.25 -11.22 1.48
N ASP A 76 -4.33 -10.82 0.59
CA ASP A 76 -3.08 -10.16 1.00
C ASP A 76 -3.35 -8.80 1.64
N VAL A 77 -4.23 -7.98 1.04
CA VAL A 77 -4.63 -6.67 1.61
C VAL A 77 -5.20 -6.82 3.03
N MET A 78 -6.10 -7.78 3.26
CA MET A 78 -6.69 -8.04 4.59
C MET A 78 -5.67 -8.58 5.61
N SER A 79 -4.75 -9.41 5.15
CA SER A 79 -3.68 -10.00 5.98
C SER A 79 -2.67 -8.94 6.43
N VAL A 80 -2.16 -8.15 5.48
CA VAL A 80 -1.16 -7.11 5.70
C VAL A 80 -1.72 -5.96 6.54
N SER A 81 -3.00 -5.61 6.35
CA SER A 81 -3.65 -4.58 7.18
C SER A 81 -3.81 -4.98 8.65
N SER A 82 -3.76 -6.27 8.97
CA SER A 82 -3.98 -6.77 10.34
C SER A 82 -2.67 -7.03 11.09
N ARG A 83 -1.60 -7.46 10.39
CA ARG A 83 -0.36 -7.96 11.01
C ARG A 83 0.93 -7.26 10.57
N SER A 84 0.87 -6.28 9.67
CA SER A 84 2.10 -5.69 9.14
C SER A 84 2.78 -4.71 10.08
N ARG A 85 4.10 -4.64 9.95
CA ARG A 85 4.96 -3.61 10.53
C ARG A 85 4.58 -2.20 10.05
N ASN A 86 4.01 -2.08 8.85
CA ASN A 86 3.50 -0.82 8.29
C ASN A 86 2.32 -0.26 9.11
N ARG A 87 1.41 -1.13 9.58
CA ARG A 87 0.33 -0.73 10.50
C ARG A 87 0.89 -0.17 11.80
N ARG A 88 1.83 -0.89 12.42
CA ARG A 88 2.48 -0.44 13.66
C ARG A 88 3.21 0.90 13.46
N LEU A 89 3.88 1.07 12.33
CA LEU A 89 4.56 2.33 11.99
C LEU A 89 3.56 3.49 11.89
N GLY A 90 2.45 3.32 11.18
CA GLY A 90 1.38 4.33 11.10
C GLY A 90 0.80 4.69 12.46
N GLU A 91 0.55 3.69 13.31
CA GLU A 91 0.03 3.91 14.66
C GLU A 91 1.01 4.75 15.51
N LEU A 92 2.30 4.43 15.43
CA LEU A 92 3.35 5.16 16.14
C LEU A 92 3.51 6.59 15.63
N VAL A 93 3.37 6.85 14.33
CA VAL A 93 3.40 8.21 13.77
C VAL A 93 2.37 9.09 14.44
N VAL A 94 1.13 8.61 14.57
CA VAL A 94 0.05 9.39 15.20
C VAL A 94 0.27 9.52 16.70
N LYS A 95 0.63 8.44 17.39
CA LYS A 95 0.78 8.44 18.86
C LYS A 95 1.99 9.23 19.36
N THR A 96 3.06 9.30 18.58
CA THR A 96 4.32 9.93 19.01
C THR A 96 4.60 11.27 18.33
N GLY A 97 3.99 11.54 17.18
CA GLY A 97 4.26 12.73 16.37
C GLY A 97 5.66 12.77 15.75
N HIS A 98 6.44 11.69 15.83
CA HIS A 98 7.77 11.62 15.23
C HIS A 98 7.71 11.32 13.73
N THR A 99 8.80 11.66 13.02
CA THR A 99 8.93 11.36 11.59
C THR A 99 9.06 9.86 11.35
N VAL A 100 8.61 9.40 10.19
CA VAL A 100 8.71 8.00 9.76
C VAL A 100 10.15 7.50 9.85
N GLU A 101 11.11 8.27 9.37
CA GLU A 101 12.54 7.89 9.38
C GLU A 101 13.10 7.72 10.80
N TYR A 102 12.63 8.55 11.74
CA TYR A 102 13.00 8.41 13.15
C TYR A 102 12.42 7.14 13.75
N LEU A 103 11.15 6.84 13.48
CA LEU A 103 10.48 5.65 13.98
C LEU A 103 11.08 4.37 13.40
N GLU A 104 11.37 4.33 12.10
CA GLU A 104 12.03 3.21 11.42
C GLU A 104 13.42 2.93 12.03
N SER A 105 14.21 3.98 12.24
CA SER A 105 15.58 3.84 12.78
C SER A 105 15.63 3.50 14.27
N LYS A 106 14.71 4.02 15.09
CA LYS A 106 14.79 3.90 16.55
C LYS A 106 13.86 2.86 17.17
N LEU A 107 12.66 2.68 16.64
CA LEU A 107 11.63 1.83 17.25
C LEU A 107 11.39 0.53 16.48
N MET A 108 11.91 0.45 15.26
CA MET A 108 11.68 -0.63 14.29
C MET A 108 12.97 -1.37 13.93
N GLY A 109 14.04 -1.16 14.69
CA GLY A 109 15.30 -1.90 14.56
C GLY A 109 16.16 -1.51 13.36
N GLY A 110 15.89 -0.37 12.72
CA GLY A 110 16.67 0.12 11.57
C GLY A 110 16.23 -0.45 10.22
N GLU A 111 15.17 -1.26 10.19
CA GLU A 111 14.63 -1.79 8.94
C GLU A 111 13.70 -0.76 8.28
N LYS A 112 13.93 -0.49 6.99
CA LYS A 112 13.04 0.35 6.18
C LYS A 112 11.80 -0.46 5.82
N VAL A 113 10.71 -0.20 6.51
CA VAL A 113 9.48 -0.99 6.40
C VAL A 113 8.61 -0.45 5.27
N LEU A 114 8.57 0.87 5.15
CA LEU A 114 8.04 1.54 3.98
C LEU A 114 9.15 1.56 2.93
N GLU A 115 9.19 0.58 2.02
CA GLU A 115 10.16 0.63 0.91
C GLU A 115 9.96 1.94 0.12
N PRO A 116 10.88 2.92 0.21
CA PRO A 116 10.69 4.22 -0.42
C PRO A 116 10.69 4.09 -1.94
N ILE A 117 11.35 3.05 -2.44
CA ILE A 117 11.49 2.75 -3.86
C ILE A 117 10.11 2.53 -4.49
N THR A 118 9.21 1.80 -3.82
CA THR A 118 7.96 1.39 -4.47
C THR A 118 6.87 2.44 -4.36
N ILE A 119 6.80 3.16 -3.24
CA ILE A 119 5.94 4.36 -3.14
C ILE A 119 6.40 5.43 -4.14
N LYS A 120 7.72 5.64 -4.26
CA LYS A 120 8.27 6.58 -5.25
C LYS A 120 8.01 6.11 -6.67
N ALA A 121 8.06 4.81 -6.95
CA ALA A 121 7.72 4.25 -8.27
C ALA A 121 6.24 4.48 -8.61
N VAL A 122 5.31 4.15 -7.69
CA VAL A 122 3.87 4.40 -7.87
C VAL A 122 3.61 5.90 -8.06
N ASN A 123 4.21 6.76 -7.24
CA ASN A 123 4.07 8.20 -7.36
C ASN A 123 4.62 8.73 -8.70
N THR A 124 5.77 8.23 -9.15
CA THR A 124 6.35 8.58 -10.45
C THR A 124 5.43 8.16 -11.60
N MET A 125 4.83 6.98 -11.53
CA MET A 125 3.86 6.51 -12.55
C MET A 125 2.61 7.39 -12.59
N LEU A 126 2.08 7.77 -11.42
CA LEU A 126 0.95 8.71 -11.32
C LEU A 126 1.31 10.09 -11.88
N GLN A 127 2.53 10.58 -11.64
CA GLN A 127 3.03 11.84 -12.22
C GLN A 127 3.12 11.76 -13.74
N GLN A 128 3.65 10.66 -14.29
CA GLN A 128 3.77 10.45 -15.74
C GLN A 128 2.41 10.43 -16.46
N LYS A 129 1.34 10.05 -15.77
CA LYS A 129 -0.04 10.05 -16.29
C LYS A 129 -0.86 11.28 -15.87
N GLY A 130 -0.31 12.18 -15.05
CA GLY A 130 -1.01 13.37 -14.57
C GLY A 130 -2.17 13.09 -13.59
N LEU A 131 -2.13 11.96 -12.87
CA LEU A 131 -3.24 11.49 -12.03
C LEU A 131 -3.09 11.78 -10.53
N GLN A 132 -2.11 12.59 -10.12
CA GLN A 132 -1.87 12.90 -8.69
C GLN A 132 -3.00 13.69 -7.99
N LYS A 133 -3.88 14.36 -8.74
CA LYS A 133 -4.84 15.36 -8.20
C LYS A 133 -6.31 14.97 -8.37
N LYS A 134 -6.63 13.72 -8.69
CA LYS A 134 -8.00 13.26 -8.91
C LYS A 134 -8.57 12.56 -7.68
#